data_AF-A0A350BRX2-F1
#
_entry.id   AF-A0A350BRX2-F1
#
_cell.length_a   1.000
_cell.length_b   1.000
_cell.length_c   1.000
_cell.angle_alpha   90.00
_cell.angle_beta   90.00
_cell.angle_gamma   90.00
#
_symmetry.space_group_name_H-M   'P 1'
#
loop_
_entity.id
_entity.type
_entity.pdbx_description
1 polymer ?
#
loop_
_entity_poly.entity_id
_entity_poly.type
_entity_poly.pdbx_seq_one_letter_code
_entity_poly.pdbx_strand_id
1 'polypeptide(L)'
;MKKNTTYSRTRAQESTDAIQRLFVTMRHLFNRGFYKPMGVSGETLREALLTLSPEIYGSIAQDKVELDGLLYVIDRLPEGIEECRYINLTSDEGYSDTHFTPIIPPKRRRNCYRIDAEQMNIEITRGRSEIYDILTHLTFLFIESHKIMKQVLINEQGDVNRDWQKLEVAVLQTENLTKDEREIALSHTANILGRTFKEVSGVYAKFSSADKPERFLDIIYWLGKLALDEILHENKRTVTFSSVLRETLGQHIHGEQWADSIKAVLHTQGLLKRPIHIISANMHSVQNSLYAPETLKTKLKGQNKLQIFEELSANSKHRDTVAKVATKEGMTFIKDKSGTNIDVQIFDTAKYSSGDYATKIKNLDDADKPVIVVMDYAFGEQAYETMDELLKPYKSNDDTAIYLNVSSISIMGKAGILTGGKGDIMIPSS
;
A
#
# COMPACT_ATOMS: atom_id res chain seq x y z
N MET A 1 -11.20 30.19 -41.75
CA MET A 1 -11.35 28.89 -41.08
C MET A 1 -10.39 28.83 -39.90
N LYS A 2 -10.89 28.93 -38.66
CA LYS A 2 -10.05 28.69 -37.46
C LYS A 2 -9.80 27.19 -37.36
N LYS A 3 -8.53 26.76 -37.34
CA LYS A 3 -8.16 25.40 -36.98
C LYS A 3 -8.64 25.15 -35.54
N ASN A 4 -9.65 24.31 -35.37
CA ASN A 4 -9.94 23.71 -34.07
C ASN A 4 -8.75 22.79 -33.76
N THR A 5 -7.80 23.28 -32.98
CA THR A 5 -6.84 22.41 -32.29
C THR A 5 -7.64 21.62 -31.26
N THR A 6 -8.00 20.39 -31.61
CA THR A 6 -8.49 19.40 -30.65
C THR A 6 -7.37 19.20 -29.63
N TYR A 7 -7.53 19.77 -28.44
CA TYR A 7 -6.65 19.50 -27.31
C TYR A 7 -6.87 18.05 -26.89
N SER A 8 -6.09 17.12 -27.46
CA SER A 8 -6.02 15.74 -26.99
C SER A 8 -5.15 15.73 -25.74
N ARG A 9 -5.66 15.17 -24.65
CA ARG A 9 -4.86 14.97 -23.43
C ARG A 9 -3.80 13.92 -23.70
N THR A 10 -2.66 14.05 -23.04
CA THR A 10 -1.64 12.98 -23.05
C THR A 10 -2.05 11.87 -22.09
N ARG A 11 -1.55 10.65 -22.31
CA ARG A 11 -1.78 9.52 -21.40
C ARG A 11 -1.38 9.85 -19.95
N ALA A 12 -0.29 10.59 -19.76
CA ALA A 12 0.15 11.04 -18.44
C ALA A 12 -0.85 11.98 -17.76
N GLN A 13 -1.48 12.89 -18.52
CA GLN A 13 -2.53 13.77 -18.01
C GLN A 13 -3.78 12.98 -17.64
N GLU A 14 -4.20 12.03 -18.48
CA GLU A 14 -5.33 11.13 -18.19
C GLU A 14 -5.10 10.29 -16.93
N SER A 15 -3.90 9.72 -16.77
CA SER A 15 -3.53 8.97 -15.57
C SER A 15 -3.54 9.84 -14.32
N THR A 16 -3.02 11.07 -14.41
CA THR A 16 -3.00 12.01 -13.28
C THR A 16 -4.42 12.39 -12.86
N ASP A 17 -5.27 12.74 -13.83
CA ASP A 17 -6.68 13.05 -13.58
C ASP A 17 -7.42 11.84 -12.97
N ALA A 18 -7.17 10.63 -13.48
CA ALA A 18 -7.79 9.40 -12.99
C ALA A 18 -7.35 9.10 -11.54
N ILE A 19 -6.07 9.26 -11.21
CA ILE A 19 -5.56 9.11 -9.85
C ILE A 19 -6.24 10.10 -8.90
N GLN A 20 -6.34 11.37 -9.30
CA GLN A 20 -7.03 12.38 -8.49
C GLN A 20 -8.51 12.03 -8.29
N ARG A 21 -9.21 11.61 -9.34
CA ARG A 21 -10.61 11.17 -9.25
C ARG A 21 -10.77 9.97 -8.33
N LEU A 22 -9.88 8.97 -8.41
CA LEU A 22 -9.88 7.82 -7.50
C LEU A 22 -9.80 8.30 -6.05
N PHE A 23 -8.81 9.13 -5.71
CA PHE A 23 -8.63 9.62 -4.35
C PHE A 23 -9.81 10.44 -3.83
N VAL A 24 -10.30 11.42 -4.62
CA VAL A 24 -11.45 12.24 -4.21
C VAL A 24 -12.70 11.38 -4.02
N THR A 25 -12.93 10.42 -4.92
CA THR A 25 -14.07 9.50 -4.83
C THR A 25 -13.96 8.63 -3.59
N MET A 26 -12.85 7.94 -3.38
CA MET A 26 -12.65 7.08 -2.20
C MET A 26 -12.82 7.86 -0.90
N ARG A 27 -12.30 9.09 -0.81
CA ARG A 27 -12.51 9.97 0.35
C ARG A 27 -13.99 10.29 0.57
N HIS A 28 -14.73 10.57 -0.50
CA HIS A 28 -16.16 10.80 -0.43
C HIS A 28 -16.93 9.56 0.05
N LEU A 29 -16.60 8.37 -0.48
CA LEU A 29 -17.22 7.10 -0.07
C LEU A 29 -16.91 6.77 1.39
N PHE A 30 -15.67 7.01 1.83
CA PHE A 30 -15.26 6.87 3.22
C PHE A 30 -16.11 7.77 4.14
N ASN A 31 -16.24 9.06 3.83
CA ASN A 31 -17.06 9.97 4.62
C ASN A 31 -18.54 9.57 4.64
N ARG A 32 -19.07 9.08 3.51
CA ARG A 32 -20.44 8.55 3.39
C ARG A 32 -20.68 7.31 4.25
N GLY A 33 -19.64 6.52 4.54
CA GLY A 33 -19.71 5.33 5.39
C GLY A 33 -20.10 4.03 4.68
N PHE A 34 -20.53 4.09 3.41
CA PHE A 34 -20.73 2.90 2.59
C PHE A 34 -20.83 3.23 1.10
N TYR A 35 -20.68 2.21 0.27
CA TYR A 35 -21.03 2.28 -1.14
C TYR A 35 -21.37 0.89 -1.72
N LYS A 36 -22.11 0.91 -2.82
CA LYS A 36 -22.38 -0.26 -3.67
C LYS A 36 -21.41 -0.25 -4.84
N PRO A 37 -20.45 -1.19 -4.95
CA PRO A 37 -19.37 -1.13 -5.91
C PRO A 37 -19.79 -1.17 -7.36
N MET A 38 -20.82 -1.95 -7.70
CA MET A 38 -21.40 -2.03 -9.06
C MET A 38 -22.63 -1.12 -9.25
N GLY A 39 -23.01 -0.36 -8.23
CA GLY A 39 -24.06 0.67 -8.33
C GLY A 39 -23.51 2.05 -8.74
N VAL A 40 -24.40 3.05 -8.73
CA VAL A 40 -24.08 4.46 -9.04
C VAL A 40 -22.98 5.00 -8.12
N SER A 41 -23.01 4.65 -6.83
CA SER A 41 -22.00 5.11 -5.87
C SER A 41 -20.59 4.62 -6.15
N GLY A 42 -20.43 3.51 -6.90
CA GLY A 42 -19.11 2.98 -7.28
C GLY A 42 -18.69 3.35 -8.71
N GLU A 43 -19.54 4.02 -9.48
CA GLU A 43 -19.33 4.25 -10.92
C GLU A 43 -18.06 5.05 -11.20
N THR A 44 -17.90 6.19 -10.55
CA THR A 44 -16.71 7.04 -10.70
C THR A 44 -15.43 6.30 -10.33
N LEU A 45 -15.48 5.39 -9.35
CA LEU A 45 -14.33 4.59 -8.92
C LEU A 45 -13.93 3.57 -10.01
N ARG A 46 -14.92 2.89 -10.60
CA ARG A 46 -14.70 1.94 -11.71
C ARG A 46 -14.15 2.64 -12.94
N GLU A 47 -14.78 3.74 -13.36
CA GLU A 47 -14.36 4.51 -14.54
C GLU A 47 -12.93 5.05 -14.39
N ALA A 48 -12.60 5.59 -13.21
CA ALA A 48 -11.27 6.11 -12.96
C ALA A 48 -10.22 4.97 -12.94
N LEU A 49 -10.56 3.80 -12.38
CA LEU A 49 -9.66 2.64 -12.42
C LEU A 49 -9.43 2.11 -13.84
N LEU A 50 -10.49 2.01 -14.65
CA LEU A 50 -10.42 1.61 -16.05
C LEU A 50 -9.64 2.61 -16.90
N THR A 51 -9.84 3.91 -16.65
CA THR A 51 -9.10 4.98 -17.33
C THR A 51 -7.62 4.92 -16.98
N LEU A 52 -7.30 4.77 -15.69
CA LEU A 52 -5.93 4.63 -15.20
C LEU A 52 -5.25 3.38 -15.80
N SER A 53 -6.00 2.28 -15.90
CA SER A 53 -5.54 0.96 -16.35
C SER A 53 -4.13 0.63 -15.82
N PRO A 54 -3.95 0.54 -14.49
CA PRO A 54 -2.65 0.25 -13.89
C PRO A 54 -2.04 -1.01 -14.50
N GLU A 55 -0.74 -0.99 -14.77
CA GLU A 55 -0.03 -2.12 -15.38
C GLU A 55 -0.18 -3.42 -14.56
N ILE A 56 -0.24 -3.30 -13.22
CA ILE A 56 -0.48 -4.43 -12.31
C ILE A 56 -1.85 -5.11 -12.49
N TYR A 57 -2.81 -4.44 -13.13
CA TYR A 57 -4.13 -4.96 -13.46
C TYR A 57 -4.28 -5.29 -14.94
N GLY A 58 -3.18 -5.32 -15.69
CA GLY A 58 -3.08 -5.86 -17.05
C GLY A 58 -4.26 -5.48 -17.95
N SER A 59 -5.05 -6.48 -18.31
CA SER A 59 -6.19 -6.39 -19.23
C SER A 59 -7.53 -6.06 -18.57
N ILE A 60 -7.53 -5.38 -17.42
CA ILE A 60 -8.76 -4.95 -16.72
C ILE A 60 -9.76 -4.20 -17.63
N ALA A 61 -9.27 -3.41 -18.58
CA ALA A 61 -10.11 -2.67 -19.52
C ALA A 61 -10.65 -3.48 -20.71
N GLN A 62 -10.25 -4.75 -20.86
CA GLN A 62 -10.72 -5.64 -21.92
C GLN A 62 -11.87 -6.53 -21.43
N ASP A 63 -12.62 -7.13 -22.36
CA ASP A 63 -13.76 -7.99 -22.00
C ASP A 63 -13.35 -9.35 -21.42
N LYS A 64 -12.13 -9.80 -21.69
CA LYS A 64 -11.57 -11.02 -21.08
C LYS A 64 -11.15 -10.78 -19.63
N VAL A 65 -11.16 -11.84 -18.83
CA VAL A 65 -10.75 -11.76 -17.43
C VAL A 65 -9.23 -11.64 -17.31
N GLU A 66 -8.77 -10.79 -16.39
CA GLU A 66 -7.34 -10.61 -16.09
C GLU A 66 -6.85 -11.60 -15.03
N LEU A 67 -6.01 -12.56 -15.43
CA LEU A 67 -5.56 -13.67 -14.57
C LEU A 67 -4.44 -13.29 -13.61
N ASP A 68 -3.42 -12.56 -14.07
CA ASP A 68 -2.26 -12.21 -13.23
C ASP A 68 -2.64 -11.09 -12.24
N GLY A 69 -3.49 -10.16 -12.68
CA GLY A 69 -4.10 -9.16 -11.79
C GLY A 69 -4.99 -9.80 -10.72
N LEU A 70 -5.78 -10.83 -11.08
CA LEU A 70 -6.58 -11.58 -10.11
C LEU A 70 -5.70 -12.26 -9.06
N LEU A 71 -4.62 -12.93 -9.47
CA LEU A 71 -3.66 -13.54 -8.54
C LEU A 71 -3.04 -12.48 -7.60
N TYR A 72 -2.62 -11.34 -8.17
CA TYR A 72 -2.08 -10.22 -7.41
C TYR A 72 -3.04 -9.71 -6.33
N VAL A 73 -4.33 -9.60 -6.66
CA VAL A 73 -5.39 -9.10 -5.78
C VAL A 73 -5.75 -10.12 -4.70
N ILE A 74 -5.94 -11.39 -5.07
CA ILE A 74 -6.28 -12.47 -4.12
C ILE A 74 -5.18 -12.67 -3.07
N ASP A 75 -3.92 -12.49 -3.42
CA ASP A 75 -2.81 -12.54 -2.45
C ASP A 75 -2.82 -11.39 -1.42
N ARG A 76 -3.60 -10.34 -1.65
CA ARG A 76 -3.66 -9.12 -0.80
C ARG A 76 -4.97 -8.95 -0.06
N LEU A 77 -5.99 -9.72 -0.40
CA LEU A 77 -7.27 -9.76 0.27
C LEU A 77 -7.38 -11.03 1.13
N PRO A 78 -8.24 -11.05 2.16
CA PRO A 78 -8.45 -12.27 2.96
C PRO A 78 -9.06 -13.38 2.10
N GLU A 79 -8.69 -14.61 2.39
CA GLU A 79 -9.31 -15.78 1.74
C GLU A 79 -10.82 -15.82 1.99
N GLY A 80 -11.59 -16.18 0.95
CA GLY A 80 -13.05 -16.25 0.99
C GLY A 80 -13.74 -14.93 0.72
N ILE A 81 -13.03 -13.81 0.55
CA ILE A 81 -13.66 -12.50 0.26
C ILE A 81 -14.53 -12.53 -1.01
N GLU A 82 -14.18 -13.37 -1.97
CA GLU A 82 -14.90 -13.62 -3.22
C GLU A 82 -16.30 -14.20 -3.01
N GLU A 83 -16.56 -14.79 -1.84
CA GLU A 83 -17.84 -15.36 -1.43
C GLU A 83 -18.71 -14.38 -0.64
N CYS A 84 -18.15 -13.21 -0.27
CA CYS A 84 -18.83 -12.26 0.61
C CYS A 84 -19.63 -11.21 -0.16
N ARG A 85 -20.89 -11.00 0.28
CA ARG A 85 -21.72 -9.89 -0.18
C ARG A 85 -21.42 -8.60 0.58
N TYR A 86 -21.07 -8.72 1.86
CA TYR A 86 -20.81 -7.60 2.75
C TYR A 86 -19.35 -7.55 3.13
N ILE A 87 -18.69 -6.43 2.84
CA ILE A 87 -17.28 -6.21 3.18
C ILE A 87 -17.20 -4.98 4.07
N ASN A 88 -16.79 -5.18 5.31
CA ASN A 88 -16.77 -4.13 6.32
C ASN A 88 -15.32 -3.77 6.66
N LEU A 89 -14.97 -2.51 6.48
CA LEU A 89 -13.69 -1.96 6.88
C LEU A 89 -13.86 -1.39 8.28
N THR A 90 -13.13 -1.94 9.25
CA THR A 90 -13.27 -1.62 10.68
C THR A 90 -11.94 -1.16 11.27
N SER A 91 -11.98 -0.51 12.42
CA SER A 91 -10.79 -0.42 13.29
C SER A 91 -10.64 -1.73 14.09
N ASP A 92 -9.63 -1.82 14.97
CA ASP A 92 -9.62 -2.82 16.02
C ASP A 92 -10.82 -2.60 16.94
N GLU A 93 -11.82 -3.46 16.81
CA GLU A 93 -13.09 -3.42 17.52
C GLU A 93 -13.26 -4.66 18.43
N GLY A 94 -12.16 -5.35 18.78
CA GLY A 94 -12.16 -6.46 19.74
C GLY A 94 -12.58 -7.82 19.19
N TYR A 95 -12.60 -8.01 17.87
CA TYR A 95 -12.89 -9.32 17.27
C TYR A 95 -11.87 -10.41 17.67
N SER A 96 -10.63 -10.00 17.95
CA SER A 96 -9.54 -10.83 18.45
C SER A 96 -9.84 -11.50 19.80
N ASP A 97 -10.71 -10.92 20.63
CA ASP A 97 -11.08 -11.42 21.96
C ASP A 97 -12.25 -12.43 21.92
N THR A 98 -12.68 -12.81 20.72
CA THR A 98 -13.86 -13.67 20.51
C THR A 98 -13.51 -15.01 19.87
N HIS A 99 -14.51 -15.75 19.36
CA HIS A 99 -14.35 -17.04 18.70
C HIS A 99 -13.90 -16.93 17.23
N PHE A 100 -13.83 -15.73 16.66
CA PHE A 100 -13.44 -15.54 15.27
C PHE A 100 -11.94 -15.76 15.06
N THR A 101 -11.59 -16.69 14.17
CA THR A 101 -10.19 -16.93 13.80
C THR A 101 -9.71 -15.84 12.82
N PRO A 102 -8.57 -15.18 13.07
CA PRO A 102 -8.03 -14.18 12.16
C PRO A 102 -7.55 -14.80 10.84
N ILE A 103 -7.99 -14.23 9.73
CA ILE A 103 -7.56 -14.53 8.36
C ILE A 103 -6.56 -13.46 7.95
N ILE A 104 -5.30 -13.84 7.70
CA ILE A 104 -4.24 -12.89 7.34
C ILE A 104 -3.89 -13.05 5.85
N PRO A 105 -4.03 -12.00 5.02
CA PRO A 105 -3.66 -12.07 3.61
C PRO A 105 -2.17 -12.40 3.39
N PRO A 106 -1.81 -13.25 2.41
CA PRO A 106 -0.42 -13.69 2.19
C PRO A 106 0.60 -12.56 2.01
N LYS A 107 0.25 -11.50 1.26
CA LYS A 107 1.16 -10.39 0.91
C LYS A 107 0.83 -9.07 1.61
N ARG A 108 -0.15 -9.05 2.52
CA ARG A 108 -0.57 -7.89 3.32
C ARG A 108 -0.95 -8.33 4.72
N ARG A 109 -0.11 -8.02 5.71
CA ARG A 109 -0.34 -8.40 7.11
C ARG A 109 -1.34 -7.45 7.77
N ARG A 110 -2.57 -7.94 7.94
CA ARG A 110 -3.66 -7.33 8.70
C ARG A 110 -4.61 -8.43 9.14
N ASN A 111 -5.36 -8.20 10.22
CA ASN A 111 -6.38 -9.13 10.65
C ASN A 111 -7.64 -8.93 9.81
N CYS A 112 -8.22 -10.03 9.36
CA CYS A 112 -9.55 -10.05 8.78
C CYS A 112 -10.35 -11.13 9.48
N TYR A 113 -11.66 -10.96 9.57
CA TYR A 113 -12.54 -11.87 10.29
C TYR A 113 -13.74 -12.19 9.41
N ARG A 114 -13.94 -13.48 9.11
CA ARG A 114 -15.18 -13.97 8.50
C ARG A 114 -16.24 -14.01 9.59
N ILE A 115 -17.25 -13.15 9.49
CA ILE A 115 -18.30 -13.04 10.52
C ILE A 115 -19.38 -14.09 10.30
N ASP A 116 -19.76 -14.31 9.04
CA ASP A 116 -20.72 -15.34 8.63
C ASP A 116 -20.47 -15.76 7.17
N ALA A 117 -21.43 -16.45 6.55
CA ALA A 117 -21.32 -16.94 5.18
C ALA A 117 -21.20 -15.82 4.14
N GLU A 118 -21.68 -14.59 4.41
CA GLU A 118 -21.73 -13.50 3.44
C GLU A 118 -20.90 -12.27 3.86
N GLN A 119 -20.39 -12.21 5.10
CA GLN A 119 -19.71 -11.03 5.62
C GLN A 119 -18.22 -11.26 5.95
N MET A 120 -17.38 -10.37 5.42
CA MET A 120 -15.97 -10.25 5.75
C MET A 120 -15.68 -8.89 6.41
N ASN A 121 -15.06 -8.91 7.58
CA ASN A 121 -14.51 -7.72 8.22
C ASN A 121 -13.00 -7.65 7.95
N ILE A 122 -12.51 -6.47 7.57
CA ILE A 122 -11.10 -6.19 7.35
C ILE A 122 -10.69 -5.08 8.33
N GLU A 123 -9.78 -5.41 9.24
CA GLU A 123 -9.27 -4.49 10.23
C GLU A 123 -8.21 -3.56 9.60
N ILE A 124 -8.40 -2.26 9.75
CA ILE A 124 -7.54 -1.22 9.23
C ILE A 124 -6.62 -0.72 10.33
N THR A 125 -5.31 -0.80 10.05
CA THR A 125 -4.25 -0.45 11.00
C THR A 125 -3.32 0.63 10.47
N ARG A 126 -3.29 0.88 9.15
CA ARG A 126 -2.32 1.78 8.50
C ARG A 126 -2.98 2.97 7.80
N GLY A 127 -4.13 3.41 8.32
CA GLY A 127 -4.76 4.64 7.86
C GLY A 127 -5.45 4.57 6.50
N ARG A 128 -5.69 5.74 5.89
CA ARG A 128 -6.46 5.85 4.63
C ARG A 128 -5.76 5.22 3.43
N SER A 129 -4.43 5.23 3.38
CA SER A 129 -3.67 4.58 2.29
C SER A 129 -4.02 3.10 2.17
N GLU A 130 -4.19 2.41 3.30
CA GLU A 130 -4.60 1.01 3.33
C GLU A 130 -6.02 0.81 2.80
N ILE A 131 -6.94 1.70 3.19
CA ILE A 131 -8.31 1.71 2.67
C ILE A 131 -8.28 1.88 1.15
N TYR A 132 -7.52 2.85 0.63
CA TYR A 132 -7.45 3.10 -0.81
C TYR A 132 -6.89 1.90 -1.60
N ASP A 133 -5.89 1.20 -1.07
CA ASP A 133 -5.36 -0.05 -1.65
C ASP A 133 -6.47 -1.13 -1.71
N ILE A 134 -7.18 -1.35 -0.60
CA ILE A 134 -8.28 -2.32 -0.51
C ILE A 134 -9.41 -1.95 -1.48
N LEU A 135 -9.87 -0.69 -1.49
CA LEU A 135 -10.95 -0.25 -2.37
C LEU A 135 -10.57 -0.42 -3.85
N THR A 136 -9.31 -0.21 -4.20
CA THR A 136 -8.82 -0.45 -5.57
C THR A 136 -8.88 -1.94 -5.92
N HIS A 137 -8.40 -2.82 -5.03
CA HIS A 137 -8.46 -4.27 -5.20
C HIS A 137 -9.90 -4.81 -5.29
N LEU A 138 -10.79 -4.31 -4.43
CA LEU A 138 -12.21 -4.66 -4.47
C LEU A 138 -12.85 -4.19 -5.78
N THR A 139 -12.54 -2.97 -6.23
CA THR A 139 -13.04 -2.45 -7.51
C THR A 139 -12.60 -3.32 -8.67
N PHE A 140 -11.33 -3.75 -8.70
CA PHE A 140 -10.84 -4.73 -9.67
C PHE A 140 -11.67 -6.03 -9.59
N LEU A 141 -11.81 -6.62 -8.41
CA LEU A 141 -12.51 -7.88 -8.20
C LEU A 141 -13.96 -7.82 -8.69
N PHE A 142 -14.66 -6.71 -8.40
CA PHE A 142 -16.05 -6.53 -8.83
C PHE A 142 -16.18 -6.31 -10.34
N ILE A 143 -15.26 -5.59 -10.97
CA ILE A 143 -15.20 -5.46 -12.42
C ILE A 143 -15.03 -6.85 -13.07
N GLU A 144 -14.04 -7.63 -12.62
CA GLU A 144 -13.78 -8.97 -13.17
C GLU A 144 -14.97 -9.93 -12.93
N SER A 145 -15.63 -9.84 -11.77
CA SER A 145 -16.84 -10.63 -11.49
C SER A 145 -17.98 -10.36 -12.47
N HIS A 146 -18.14 -9.10 -12.89
CA HIS A 146 -19.15 -8.71 -13.88
C HIS A 146 -18.75 -9.09 -15.30
N LYS A 147 -17.47 -9.22 -15.61
CA LYS A 147 -17.03 -9.82 -16.89
C LYS A 147 -17.43 -11.28 -16.96
N ILE A 148 -17.18 -12.05 -15.88
CA ILE A 148 -17.61 -13.45 -15.78
C ILE A 148 -19.13 -13.54 -16.00
N MET A 149 -19.91 -12.77 -15.24
CA MET A 149 -21.37 -12.74 -15.38
C MET A 149 -21.84 -12.45 -16.81
N LYS A 150 -21.25 -11.43 -17.48
CA LYS A 150 -21.59 -11.08 -18.87
C LYS A 150 -21.30 -12.20 -19.87
N GLN A 151 -20.28 -13.02 -19.63
CA GLN A 151 -19.95 -14.16 -20.50
C GLN A 151 -20.88 -15.36 -20.29
N VAL A 152 -21.49 -15.48 -19.10
CA VAL A 152 -22.28 -16.67 -18.72
C VAL A 152 -23.79 -16.47 -18.86
N LEU A 153 -24.28 -15.25 -18.63
CA LEU A 153 -25.71 -14.91 -18.68
C LEU A 153 -26.19 -14.85 -20.14
N ILE A 154 -27.23 -15.62 -20.46
CA ILE A 154 -27.82 -15.68 -21.80
C ILE A 154 -28.94 -14.64 -21.96
N ASN A 155 -29.75 -14.43 -20.92
CA ASN A 155 -30.91 -13.55 -20.97
C ASN A 155 -31.28 -12.98 -19.59
N GLU A 156 -32.23 -12.05 -19.57
CA GLU A 156 -32.71 -11.39 -18.35
C GLU A 156 -33.53 -12.32 -17.43
N GLN A 157 -33.96 -13.48 -17.92
CA GLN A 157 -34.69 -14.49 -17.13
C GLN A 157 -33.75 -15.31 -16.23
N GLY A 158 -32.42 -15.17 -16.41
CA GLY A 158 -31.43 -15.87 -15.60
C GLY A 158 -30.89 -17.15 -16.22
N ASP A 159 -31.16 -17.42 -17.50
CA ASP A 159 -30.57 -18.57 -18.17
C ASP A 159 -29.06 -18.38 -18.31
N VAL A 160 -28.31 -19.46 -18.03
CA VAL A 160 -26.84 -19.48 -18.07
C VAL A 160 -26.34 -20.49 -19.10
N ASN A 161 -25.17 -20.22 -19.67
CA ASN A 161 -24.58 -21.09 -20.68
C ASN A 161 -24.10 -22.44 -20.10
N ARG A 162 -23.85 -23.40 -21.01
CA ARG A 162 -23.41 -24.75 -20.65
C ARG A 162 -22.06 -24.76 -19.93
N ASP A 163 -21.15 -23.84 -20.27
CA ASP A 163 -19.82 -23.77 -19.65
C ASP A 163 -19.96 -23.43 -18.16
N TRP A 164 -20.86 -22.51 -17.80
CA TRP A 164 -21.17 -22.17 -16.41
C TRP A 164 -21.74 -23.35 -15.63
N GLN A 165 -22.70 -24.06 -16.20
CA GLN A 165 -23.28 -25.26 -15.57
C GLN A 165 -22.20 -26.32 -15.29
N LYS A 166 -21.21 -26.45 -16.16
CA LYS A 166 -20.09 -27.39 -15.98
C LYS A 166 -19.13 -26.96 -14.88
N LEU A 167 -18.83 -25.66 -14.79
CA LEU A 167 -18.07 -25.11 -13.67
C LEU A 167 -18.81 -25.30 -12.34
N GLU A 168 -20.11 -25.01 -12.31
CA GLU A 168 -20.93 -25.14 -11.11
C GLU A 168 -20.96 -26.58 -10.59
N VAL A 169 -21.18 -27.56 -11.45
CA VAL A 169 -21.13 -28.98 -11.07
C VAL A 169 -19.75 -29.36 -10.52
N ALA A 170 -18.67 -28.87 -11.14
CA ALA A 170 -17.32 -29.18 -10.72
C ALA A 170 -16.97 -28.61 -9.34
N VAL A 171 -17.51 -27.44 -8.98
CA VAL A 171 -17.27 -26.74 -7.70
C VAL A 171 -18.19 -27.23 -6.58
N LEU A 172 -19.45 -27.56 -6.89
CA LEU A 172 -20.45 -27.93 -5.87
C LEU A 172 -20.44 -29.41 -5.47
N GLN A 173 -19.69 -30.27 -6.18
CA GLN A 173 -19.56 -31.67 -5.80
C GLN A 173 -18.74 -31.85 -4.52
N THR A 174 -19.01 -32.93 -3.79
CA THR A 174 -18.34 -33.23 -2.53
C THR A 174 -17.05 -34.04 -2.69
N GLU A 175 -16.85 -34.66 -3.86
CA GLU A 175 -15.68 -35.48 -4.14
C GLU A 175 -14.57 -34.64 -4.79
N ASN A 176 -13.32 -35.02 -4.53
CA ASN A 176 -12.19 -34.37 -5.19
C ASN A 176 -12.20 -34.68 -6.69
N LEU A 177 -12.02 -33.64 -7.50
CA LEU A 177 -11.89 -33.77 -8.95
C LEU A 177 -10.75 -34.73 -9.33
N THR A 178 -11.09 -35.72 -10.15
CA THR A 178 -10.08 -36.49 -10.88
C THR A 178 -9.32 -35.57 -11.85
N LYS A 179 -8.18 -36.05 -12.36
CA LYS A 179 -7.39 -35.26 -13.33
C LYS A 179 -8.20 -34.90 -14.57
N ASP A 180 -8.95 -35.85 -15.11
CA ASP A 180 -9.72 -35.66 -16.34
C ASP A 180 -10.89 -34.70 -16.11
N GLU A 181 -11.61 -34.82 -14.99
CA GLU A 181 -12.68 -33.89 -14.63
C GLU A 181 -12.16 -32.47 -14.41
N ARG A 182 -10.99 -32.34 -13.78
CA ARG A 182 -10.32 -31.04 -13.60
C ARG A 182 -9.96 -30.41 -14.93
N GLU A 183 -9.38 -31.17 -15.87
CA GLU A 183 -9.05 -30.65 -17.20
C GLU A 183 -10.31 -30.22 -17.98
N ILE A 184 -11.41 -30.97 -17.85
CA ILE A 184 -12.72 -30.60 -18.41
C ILE A 184 -13.23 -29.29 -17.78
N ALA A 185 -13.22 -29.18 -16.44
CA ALA A 185 -13.66 -27.99 -15.72
C ALA A 185 -12.81 -26.76 -16.10
N LEU A 186 -11.49 -26.91 -16.22
CA LEU A 186 -10.59 -25.85 -16.65
C LEU A 186 -10.84 -25.41 -18.10
N SER A 187 -11.21 -26.33 -18.99
CA SER A 187 -11.57 -26.01 -20.37
C SER A 187 -12.82 -25.14 -20.45
N HIS A 188 -13.89 -25.51 -19.73
CA HIS A 188 -15.10 -24.70 -19.63
C HIS A 188 -14.83 -23.34 -18.96
N THR A 189 -14.02 -23.34 -17.90
CA THR A 189 -13.59 -22.11 -17.22
C THR A 189 -12.82 -21.19 -18.17
N ALA A 190 -11.94 -21.72 -19.01
CA ALA A 190 -11.19 -20.92 -19.97
C ALA A 190 -12.10 -20.17 -20.96
N ASN A 191 -13.16 -20.83 -21.45
CA ASN A 191 -14.18 -20.19 -22.29
C ASN A 191 -14.89 -19.05 -21.55
N ILE A 192 -15.34 -19.29 -20.31
CA ILE A 192 -15.99 -18.27 -19.46
C ILE A 192 -15.09 -17.04 -19.29
N LEU A 193 -13.78 -17.25 -19.11
CA LEU A 193 -12.81 -16.18 -18.88
C LEU A 193 -12.36 -15.47 -20.16
N GLY A 194 -12.73 -15.96 -21.34
CA GLY A 194 -12.21 -15.49 -22.62
C GLY A 194 -10.70 -15.74 -22.77
N ARG A 195 -10.20 -16.85 -22.21
CA ARG A 195 -8.79 -17.23 -22.16
C ARG A 195 -8.57 -18.60 -22.76
N THR A 196 -7.33 -18.88 -23.15
CA THR A 196 -6.96 -20.22 -23.61
C THR A 196 -6.80 -21.19 -22.43
N PHE A 197 -7.04 -22.48 -22.67
CA PHE A 197 -6.77 -23.53 -21.69
C PHE A 197 -5.33 -23.49 -21.16
N LYS A 198 -4.35 -23.14 -22.02
CA LYS A 198 -2.94 -23.02 -21.65
C LYS A 198 -2.71 -21.88 -20.65
N GLU A 199 -3.31 -20.72 -20.86
CA GLU A 199 -3.23 -19.59 -19.92
C GLU A 199 -3.83 -19.95 -18.56
N VAL A 200 -5.04 -20.51 -18.56
CA VAL A 200 -5.75 -20.87 -17.32
C VAL A 200 -5.02 -21.97 -16.55
N SER A 201 -4.60 -23.04 -17.23
CA SER A 201 -3.81 -24.12 -16.60
C SER A 201 -2.49 -23.60 -16.03
N GLY A 202 -1.88 -22.59 -16.67
CA GLY A 202 -0.63 -21.97 -16.21
C GLY A 202 -0.77 -21.15 -14.93
N VAL A 203 -1.96 -20.65 -14.60
CA VAL A 203 -2.22 -19.90 -13.37
C VAL A 203 -2.94 -20.72 -12.30
N TYR A 204 -3.71 -21.75 -12.69
CA TYR A 204 -4.50 -22.60 -11.80
C TYR A 204 -3.72 -23.05 -10.56
N ALA A 205 -2.53 -23.66 -10.77
CA ALA A 205 -1.71 -24.18 -9.69
C ALA A 205 -1.16 -23.10 -8.74
N LYS A 206 -1.17 -21.82 -9.14
CA LYS A 206 -0.73 -20.69 -8.30
C LYS A 206 -1.78 -20.29 -7.25
N PHE A 207 -3.05 -20.66 -7.45
CA PHE A 207 -4.14 -20.40 -6.50
C PHE A 207 -4.36 -21.56 -5.53
N SER A 208 -3.98 -22.78 -5.92
CA SER A 208 -4.16 -24.00 -5.13
C SER A 208 -3.47 -23.93 -3.77
N SER A 209 -4.08 -24.55 -2.77
CA SER A 209 -3.50 -24.81 -1.46
C SER A 209 -3.64 -26.29 -1.10
N ALA A 210 -2.99 -26.74 -0.02
CA ALA A 210 -3.13 -28.11 0.45
C ALA A 210 -4.58 -28.47 0.81
N ASP A 211 -5.30 -27.52 1.42
CA ASP A 211 -6.67 -27.72 1.87
C ASP A 211 -7.70 -27.46 0.76
N LYS A 212 -7.38 -26.59 -0.21
CA LYS A 212 -8.22 -26.24 -1.36
C LYS A 212 -7.43 -26.38 -2.67
N PRO A 213 -7.31 -27.59 -3.23
CA PRO A 213 -6.59 -27.81 -4.48
C PRO A 213 -7.27 -27.10 -5.66
N GLU A 214 -8.60 -27.05 -5.65
CA GLU A 214 -9.44 -26.50 -6.72
C GLU A 214 -9.76 -25.00 -6.56
N ARG A 215 -9.08 -24.30 -5.64
CA ARG A 215 -9.40 -22.93 -5.22
C ARG A 215 -9.59 -21.93 -6.37
N PHE A 216 -8.87 -22.09 -7.48
CA PHE A 216 -9.09 -21.25 -8.66
C PHE A 216 -10.52 -21.35 -9.21
N LEU A 217 -11.05 -22.58 -9.35
CA LEU A 217 -12.41 -22.82 -9.84
C LEU A 217 -13.44 -22.23 -8.87
N ASP A 218 -13.23 -22.42 -7.57
CA ASP A 218 -14.07 -21.86 -6.51
C ASP A 218 -14.16 -20.33 -6.63
N ILE A 219 -13.01 -19.66 -6.78
CA ILE A 219 -12.96 -18.19 -6.92
C ILE A 219 -13.76 -17.73 -8.13
N ILE A 220 -13.56 -18.34 -9.30
CA ILE A 220 -14.27 -17.93 -10.51
C ILE A 220 -15.78 -18.17 -10.37
N TYR A 221 -16.18 -19.31 -9.80
CA TYR A 221 -17.58 -19.62 -9.54
C TYR A 221 -18.22 -18.61 -8.59
N TRP A 222 -17.62 -18.31 -7.44
CA TRP A 222 -18.23 -17.39 -6.48
C TRP A 222 -18.29 -15.94 -6.98
N LEU A 223 -17.27 -15.48 -7.69
CA LEU A 223 -17.30 -14.16 -8.34
C LEU A 223 -18.44 -14.06 -9.35
N GLY A 224 -18.58 -15.04 -10.24
CA GLY A 224 -19.66 -15.05 -11.23
C GLY A 224 -21.04 -15.20 -10.59
N LYS A 225 -21.18 -16.08 -9.60
CA LYS A 225 -22.45 -16.37 -8.92
C LYS A 225 -22.99 -15.15 -8.20
N LEU A 226 -22.15 -14.45 -7.43
CA LEU A 226 -22.57 -13.22 -6.76
C LEU A 226 -22.91 -12.13 -7.77
N ALA A 227 -22.16 -12.00 -8.87
CA ALA A 227 -22.48 -11.02 -9.91
C ALA A 227 -23.81 -11.34 -10.64
N LEU A 228 -24.13 -12.61 -10.87
CA LEU A 228 -25.44 -13.03 -11.39
C LEU A 228 -26.57 -12.66 -10.42
N ASP A 229 -26.40 -12.98 -9.14
CA ASP A 229 -27.38 -12.68 -8.09
C ASP A 229 -27.62 -11.17 -7.90
N GLU A 230 -26.58 -10.34 -8.08
CA GLU A 230 -26.71 -8.88 -8.07
C GLU A 230 -27.64 -8.35 -9.18
N ILE A 231 -27.60 -8.97 -10.36
CA ILE A 231 -28.37 -8.53 -11.54
C ILE A 231 -29.78 -9.12 -11.52
N LEU A 232 -29.91 -10.40 -11.18
CA LEU A 232 -31.19 -11.12 -11.26
C LEU A 232 -32.09 -10.87 -10.05
N HIS A 233 -31.51 -10.69 -8.86
CA HIS A 233 -32.27 -10.59 -7.61
C HIS A 233 -32.04 -9.26 -6.87
N GLU A 234 -31.31 -8.31 -7.48
CA GLU A 234 -30.93 -7.02 -6.88
C GLU A 234 -30.17 -7.12 -5.54
N ASN A 235 -29.58 -8.29 -5.26
CA ASN A 235 -28.82 -8.59 -4.05
C ASN A 235 -27.41 -7.98 -4.09
N LYS A 236 -27.35 -6.64 -4.09
CA LYS A 236 -26.14 -5.85 -4.32
C LYS A 236 -25.07 -6.09 -3.25
N ARG A 237 -23.82 -6.32 -3.67
CA ARG A 237 -22.66 -6.28 -2.78
C ARG A 237 -22.46 -4.88 -2.24
N THR A 238 -22.02 -4.80 -0.99
CA THR A 238 -21.86 -3.54 -0.29
C THR A 238 -20.54 -3.52 0.47
N VAL A 239 -19.83 -2.40 0.37
CA VAL A 239 -18.66 -2.12 1.18
C VAL A 239 -19.01 -1.03 2.18
N THR A 240 -18.74 -1.24 3.45
CA THR A 240 -19.03 -0.30 4.53
C THR A 240 -17.77 0.09 5.31
N PHE A 241 -17.81 1.25 5.94
CA PHE A 241 -16.77 1.74 6.84
C PHE A 241 -17.41 1.96 8.21
N SER A 242 -16.88 1.33 9.26
CA SER A 242 -17.46 1.46 10.60
C SER A 242 -17.40 2.92 11.10
N SER A 243 -18.30 3.29 12.00
CA SER A 243 -18.28 4.62 12.62
C SER A 243 -16.96 4.87 13.37
N VAL A 244 -16.51 3.86 14.13
CA VAL A 244 -15.24 3.91 14.88
C VAL A 244 -14.07 4.17 13.94
N LEU A 245 -14.00 3.48 12.80
CA LEU A 245 -12.96 3.70 11.80
C LEU A 245 -12.98 5.12 11.24
N ARG A 246 -14.17 5.63 10.93
CA ARG A 246 -14.35 6.98 10.38
C ARG A 246 -13.94 8.08 11.35
N GLU A 247 -14.24 7.91 12.63
CA GLU A 247 -13.85 8.85 13.68
C GLU A 247 -12.34 8.81 13.94
N THR A 248 -11.77 7.61 14.08
CA THR A 248 -10.35 7.40 14.40
C THR A 248 -9.43 7.94 13.30
N LEU A 249 -9.76 7.70 12.02
CA LEU A 249 -8.96 8.20 10.89
C LEU A 249 -9.20 9.68 10.54
N GLY A 250 -10.22 10.30 11.13
CA GLY A 250 -10.42 11.75 11.04
C GLY A 250 -9.46 12.54 11.93
N GLN A 251 -8.90 11.90 12.97
CA GLN A 251 -8.16 12.56 14.05
C GLN A 251 -6.62 12.45 13.92
N HIS A 252 -6.09 11.75 12.90
CA HIS A 252 -4.63 11.56 12.71
C HIS A 252 -3.90 11.07 13.97
N ILE A 253 -4.56 10.28 14.83
CA ILE A 253 -4.07 9.94 16.18
C ILE A 253 -2.65 9.35 16.13
N HIS A 254 -2.38 8.46 15.16
CA HIS A 254 -1.06 7.85 15.01
C HIS A 254 -0.02 8.86 14.51
N GLY A 255 -0.36 9.70 13.52
CA GLY A 255 0.52 10.78 13.05
C GLY A 255 0.83 11.80 14.15
N GLU A 256 -0.16 12.16 14.97
CA GLU A 256 -0.03 13.10 16.08
C GLU A 256 0.90 12.54 17.15
N GLN A 257 0.63 11.32 17.64
CA GLN A 257 1.50 10.64 18.62
C GLN A 257 2.94 10.49 18.11
N TRP A 258 3.09 10.16 16.83
CA TRP A 258 4.39 10.05 16.18
C TRP A 258 5.12 11.39 16.18
N ALA A 259 4.46 12.45 15.70
CA ALA A 259 5.02 13.79 15.62
C ALA A 259 5.40 14.32 17.00
N ASP A 260 4.54 14.16 18.00
CA ASP A 260 4.77 14.62 19.36
C ASP A 260 5.92 13.89 20.04
N SER A 261 6.12 12.59 19.75
CA SER A 261 7.29 11.86 20.24
C SER A 261 8.61 12.47 19.75
N ILE A 262 8.66 12.91 18.49
CA ILE A 262 9.84 13.55 17.89
C ILE A 262 10.03 14.94 18.49
N LYS A 263 8.96 15.74 18.56
CA LYS A 263 8.99 17.10 19.11
C LYS A 263 9.37 17.09 20.59
N ALA A 264 8.93 16.10 21.37
CA ALA A 264 9.30 15.93 22.77
C ALA A 264 10.81 15.67 22.94
N VAL A 265 11.41 14.85 22.07
CA VAL A 265 12.87 14.64 22.08
C VAL A 265 13.61 15.92 21.67
N LEU A 266 13.18 16.59 20.60
CA LEU A 266 13.77 17.88 20.19
C LEU A 266 13.66 18.94 21.30
N HIS A 267 12.54 18.99 22.01
CA HIS A 267 12.33 19.89 23.14
C HIS A 267 13.27 19.57 24.29
N THR A 268 13.30 18.31 24.73
CA THR A 268 14.11 17.84 25.86
C THR A 268 15.61 18.06 25.61
N GLN A 269 16.04 17.98 24.35
CA GLN A 269 17.43 18.23 23.95
C GLN A 269 17.72 19.71 23.62
N GLY A 270 16.75 20.61 23.73
CA GLY A 270 16.93 22.04 23.45
C GLY A 270 17.14 22.36 21.95
N LEU A 271 16.66 21.51 21.05
CA LEU A 271 16.95 21.56 19.61
C LEU A 271 15.89 22.31 18.79
N LEU A 272 14.68 22.52 19.32
CA LEU A 272 13.53 23.06 18.56
C LEU A 272 13.77 24.43 17.90
N LYS A 273 14.61 25.28 18.51
CA LYS A 273 14.89 26.65 18.02
C LYS A 273 16.00 26.70 16.96
N ARG A 274 16.80 25.65 16.84
CA ARG A 274 17.91 25.57 15.88
C ARG A 274 17.38 25.28 14.48
N PRO A 275 18.13 25.59 13.40
CA PRO A 275 17.70 25.29 12.03
C PRO A 275 17.48 23.79 11.81
N ILE A 276 16.22 23.36 11.68
CA ILE A 276 15.85 21.95 11.47
C ILE A 276 15.75 21.66 9.97
N HIS A 277 16.48 20.65 9.52
CA HIS A 277 16.38 20.11 8.17
C HIS A 277 15.78 18.70 8.22
N ILE A 278 14.62 18.52 7.58
CA ILE A 278 13.92 17.24 7.55
C ILE A 278 14.31 16.48 6.28
N ILE A 279 14.66 15.20 6.41
CA ILE A 279 15.02 14.31 5.31
C ILE A 279 14.18 13.03 5.40
N SER A 280 13.32 12.78 4.42
CA SER A 280 12.65 11.48 4.24
C SER A 280 13.51 10.61 3.32
N ALA A 281 14.20 9.62 3.87
CA ALA A 281 15.12 8.76 3.13
C ALA A 281 15.38 7.44 3.88
N ASN A 282 16.12 6.52 3.26
CA ASN A 282 16.62 5.35 4.00
C ASN A 282 17.46 5.81 5.19
N MET A 283 17.13 5.32 6.39
CA MET A 283 17.79 5.74 7.63
C MET A 283 19.31 5.51 7.62
N HIS A 284 19.78 4.45 6.97
CA HIS A 284 21.22 4.19 6.89
C HIS A 284 21.95 5.18 5.99
N SER A 285 21.30 5.72 4.95
CA SER A 285 21.96 6.56 3.95
C SER A 285 22.59 7.81 4.55
N VAL A 286 21.85 8.54 5.40
CA VAL A 286 22.33 9.79 6.00
C VAL A 286 23.40 9.50 7.04
N GLN A 287 23.16 8.55 7.95
CA GLN A 287 24.13 8.12 8.94
C GLN A 287 25.45 7.69 8.29
N ASN A 288 25.39 6.84 7.27
CA ASN A 288 26.58 6.34 6.60
C ASN A 288 27.34 7.47 5.88
N SER A 289 26.62 8.35 5.19
CA SER A 289 27.22 9.48 4.48
C SER A 289 27.96 10.43 5.42
N LEU A 290 27.44 10.64 6.62
CA LEU A 290 28.02 11.57 7.59
C LEU A 290 29.19 10.96 8.37
N TYR A 291 29.08 9.69 8.82
CA TYR A 291 30.03 9.13 9.78
C TYR A 291 30.98 8.08 9.20
N ALA A 292 30.60 7.32 8.17
CA ALA A 292 31.40 6.19 7.71
C ALA A 292 32.78 6.58 7.15
N PRO A 293 32.92 7.65 6.32
CA PRO A 293 34.21 8.00 5.74
C PRO A 293 35.29 8.29 6.78
N GLU A 294 34.97 9.00 7.86
CA GLU A 294 35.95 9.31 8.91
C GLU A 294 36.11 8.13 9.89
N THR A 295 35.01 7.48 10.29
CA THR A 295 35.02 6.36 11.24
C THR A 295 35.85 5.17 10.72
N LEU A 296 35.81 4.90 9.42
CA LEU A 296 36.46 3.74 8.81
C LEU A 296 37.77 4.09 8.09
N LYS A 297 38.18 5.35 8.08
CA LYS A 297 39.38 5.84 7.37
C LYS A 297 40.65 5.06 7.69
N THR A 298 40.82 4.64 8.94
CA THR A 298 41.99 3.88 9.39
C THR A 298 41.92 2.40 9.04
N LYS A 299 40.71 1.83 8.98
CA LYS A 299 40.47 0.42 8.64
C LYS A 299 40.45 0.18 7.14
N LEU A 300 39.97 1.14 6.36
CA LEU A 300 39.81 1.09 4.90
C LEU A 300 40.73 2.11 4.22
N LYS A 301 42.00 2.14 4.63
CA LYS A 301 43.00 3.07 4.07
C LYS A 301 43.12 2.89 2.56
N GLY A 302 43.16 4.03 1.84
CA GLY A 302 43.32 4.04 0.38
C GLY A 302 42.03 3.81 -0.42
N GLN A 303 40.91 3.52 0.25
CA GLN A 303 39.61 3.43 -0.42
C GLN A 303 38.96 4.80 -0.58
N ASN A 304 38.28 5.01 -1.70
CA ASN A 304 37.46 6.20 -1.91
C ASN A 304 36.09 6.07 -1.20
N LYS A 305 35.31 7.16 -1.15
CA LYS A 305 34.01 7.19 -0.44
C LYS A 305 33.03 6.11 -0.94
N LEU A 306 32.97 5.84 -2.25
CA LEU A 306 32.09 4.83 -2.82
C LEU A 306 32.48 3.42 -2.38
N GLN A 307 33.77 3.10 -2.40
CA GLN A 307 34.29 1.81 -1.93
C GLN A 307 34.01 1.58 -0.44
N ILE A 308 34.13 2.63 0.38
CA ILE A 308 33.77 2.56 1.81
C ILE A 308 32.28 2.23 1.98
N PHE A 309 31.39 2.83 1.19
CA PHE A 309 29.95 2.55 1.26
C PHE A 309 29.61 1.13 0.78
N GLU A 310 30.29 0.62 -0.24
CA GLU A 310 30.13 -0.75 -0.73
C GLU A 310 30.52 -1.76 0.36
N GLU A 311 31.69 -1.60 0.97
CA GLU A 311 32.16 -2.45 2.08
C GLU A 311 31.21 -2.39 3.29
N LEU A 312 30.72 -1.19 3.62
CA LEU A 312 29.75 -0.99 4.70
C LEU A 312 28.40 -1.71 4.43
N SER A 313 28.00 -1.80 3.16
CA SER A 313 26.79 -2.51 2.76
C SER A 313 26.91 -4.04 2.94
N ALA A 314 28.12 -4.59 2.86
CA ALA A 314 28.39 -6.02 3.03
C ALA A 314 28.73 -6.42 4.48
N ASN A 315 29.22 -5.49 5.31
CA ASN A 315 29.84 -5.81 6.60
C ASN A 315 29.07 -5.26 7.81
N SER A 316 28.40 -6.14 8.57
CA SER A 316 27.62 -5.77 9.76
C SER A 316 28.47 -5.13 10.88
N LYS A 317 29.70 -5.59 11.11
CA LYS A 317 30.58 -5.03 12.15
C LYS A 317 30.98 -3.58 11.85
N HIS A 318 31.17 -3.25 10.57
CA HIS A 318 31.43 -1.88 10.16
C HIS A 318 30.21 -0.99 10.42
N ARG A 319 28.99 -1.46 10.10
CA ARG A 319 27.75 -0.74 10.41
C ARG A 319 27.58 -0.48 11.91
N ASP A 320 27.82 -1.48 12.75
CA ASP A 320 27.72 -1.32 14.21
C ASP A 320 28.74 -0.31 14.74
N THR A 321 29.95 -0.30 14.17
CA THR A 321 30.98 0.68 14.52
C THR A 321 30.53 2.10 14.18
N VAL A 322 30.00 2.30 12.97
CA VAL A 322 29.50 3.61 12.51
C VAL A 322 28.31 4.06 13.36
N ALA A 323 27.37 3.17 13.68
CA ALA A 323 26.21 3.51 14.53
C ALA A 323 26.61 3.93 15.95
N LYS A 324 27.63 3.28 16.53
CA LYS A 324 28.18 3.66 17.84
C LYS A 324 28.81 5.04 17.83
N VAL A 325 29.62 5.34 16.80
CA VAL A 325 30.21 6.68 16.64
C VAL A 325 29.13 7.72 16.43
N ALA A 326 28.16 7.45 15.56
CA ALA A 326 27.04 8.35 15.30
C ALA A 326 26.29 8.71 16.60
N THR A 327 25.97 7.70 17.41
CA THR A 327 25.27 7.91 18.69
C THR A 327 26.10 8.75 19.66
N LYS A 328 27.41 8.50 19.72
CA LYS A 328 28.33 9.27 20.56
C LYS A 328 28.44 10.74 20.11
N GLU A 329 28.37 11.00 18.80
CA GLU A 329 28.51 12.32 18.19
C GLU A 329 27.15 12.97 17.86
N GLY A 330 26.13 12.71 18.68
CA GLY A 330 24.87 13.48 18.65
C GLY A 330 23.72 12.88 17.84
N MET A 331 23.84 11.65 17.32
CA MET A 331 22.69 10.94 16.75
C MET A 331 21.81 10.34 17.86
N THR A 332 20.52 10.64 17.83
CA THR A 332 19.47 10.00 18.64
C THR A 332 18.55 9.19 17.75
N PHE A 333 18.38 7.90 18.05
CA PHE A 333 17.42 7.04 17.36
C PHE A 333 16.10 6.99 18.14
N ILE A 334 14.99 7.20 17.44
CA ILE A 334 13.63 7.15 17.96
C ILE A 334 12.93 6.01 17.24
N LYS A 335 12.70 4.91 17.96
CA LYS A 335 11.88 3.81 17.47
C LYS A 335 10.42 4.18 17.55
N ASP A 336 9.67 3.99 16.46
CA ASP A 336 8.24 4.25 16.46
C ASP A 336 7.50 3.34 17.43
N LYS A 337 6.54 3.94 18.14
CA LYS A 337 5.55 3.26 18.99
C LYS A 337 4.12 3.74 18.74
N SER A 338 3.93 4.67 17.80
CA SER A 338 2.63 5.24 17.45
C SER A 338 1.79 4.31 16.57
N GLY A 339 2.44 3.38 15.85
CA GLY A 339 1.77 2.53 14.85
C GLY A 339 1.96 3.02 13.41
N THR A 340 2.59 4.19 13.20
CA THR A 340 2.99 4.64 11.86
C THR A 340 4.07 3.75 11.24
N ASN A 341 4.84 3.02 12.05
CA ASN A 341 6.00 2.23 11.64
C ASN A 341 7.09 3.06 10.92
N ILE A 342 7.20 4.34 11.26
CA ILE A 342 8.22 5.26 10.72
C ILE A 342 9.22 5.60 11.82
N ASP A 343 10.37 4.92 11.81
CA ASP A 343 11.46 5.24 12.72
C ASP A 343 12.14 6.57 12.33
N VAL A 344 12.74 7.26 13.32
CA VAL A 344 13.37 8.58 13.12
C VAL A 344 14.77 8.63 13.74
N GLN A 345 15.68 9.34 13.09
CA GLN A 345 16.99 9.72 13.61
C GLN A 345 17.11 11.24 13.69
N ILE A 346 17.55 11.75 14.83
CA ILE A 346 17.87 13.16 15.02
C ILE A 346 19.37 13.29 15.13
N PHE A 347 19.99 14.15 14.34
CA PHE A 347 21.41 14.45 14.38
C PHE A 347 21.62 15.86 14.93
N ASP A 348 22.12 15.94 16.15
CA ASP A 348 22.60 17.17 16.76
C ASP A 348 24.00 17.50 16.23
N THR A 349 24.07 18.35 15.20
CA THR A 349 25.35 18.68 14.56
C THR A 349 26.25 19.55 15.42
N ALA A 350 25.79 20.07 16.58
CA ALA A 350 26.68 20.76 17.50
C ALA A 350 27.67 19.79 18.18
N LYS A 351 27.28 18.51 18.28
CA LYS A 351 28.10 17.44 18.86
C LYS A 351 29.00 16.73 17.83
N TYR A 352 28.96 17.15 16.56
CA TYR A 352 29.86 16.61 15.55
C TYR A 352 31.29 17.08 15.81
N SER A 353 32.17 16.12 16.13
CA SER A 353 33.58 16.40 16.41
C SER A 353 34.53 16.06 15.26
N SER A 354 34.08 15.33 14.23
CA SER A 354 34.99 14.77 13.23
C SER A 354 34.44 14.81 11.79
N GLY A 355 35.36 14.77 10.82
CA GLY A 355 35.05 14.69 9.39
C GLY A 355 34.86 16.03 8.65
N ASP A 356 34.64 15.93 7.34
CA ASP A 356 34.50 17.07 6.42
C ASP A 356 33.36 18.02 6.86
N TYR A 357 32.25 17.46 7.35
CA TYR A 357 31.07 18.24 7.72
C TYR A 357 31.31 19.07 8.98
N ALA A 358 31.92 18.50 10.02
CA ALA A 358 32.28 19.22 11.24
C ALA A 358 33.17 20.44 10.92
N THR A 359 34.08 20.30 9.97
CA THR A 359 34.96 21.39 9.53
C THR A 359 34.20 22.54 8.86
N LYS A 360 33.11 22.25 8.13
CA LYS A 360 32.28 23.26 7.45
C LYS A 360 31.41 24.06 8.42
N ILE A 361 30.98 23.46 9.52
CA ILE A 361 30.09 24.09 10.51
C ILE A 361 30.84 24.60 11.75
N LYS A 362 32.17 24.46 11.80
CA LYS A 362 32.99 24.78 12.98
C LYS A 362 32.88 26.24 13.46
N ASN A 363 32.62 27.16 12.53
CA ASN A 363 32.55 28.60 12.79
C ASN A 363 31.13 29.09 13.09
N LEU A 364 30.13 28.20 13.07
CA LEU A 364 28.77 28.53 13.45
C LEU A 364 28.64 28.43 14.96
N ASP A 365 27.86 29.34 15.55
CA ASP A 365 27.42 29.20 16.93
C ASP A 365 26.51 27.97 17.06
N ASP A 366 26.49 27.34 18.24
CA ASP A 366 25.70 26.12 18.45
C ASP A 366 24.20 26.33 18.19
N ALA A 367 23.70 27.56 18.37
CA ALA A 367 22.33 27.93 18.04
C ALA A 367 22.03 27.92 16.52
N ASP A 368 23.04 28.19 15.69
CA ASP A 368 22.92 28.24 14.24
C ASP A 368 23.34 26.94 13.56
N LYS A 369 24.00 26.03 14.30
CA LYS A 369 24.33 24.71 13.78
C LYS A 369 23.04 23.92 13.50
N PRO A 370 22.90 23.31 12.32
CA PRO A 370 21.67 22.65 11.91
C PRO A 370 21.35 21.42 12.76
N VAL A 371 20.08 21.05 12.83
CA VAL A 371 19.60 19.77 13.36
C VAL A 371 19.02 19.00 12.20
N ILE A 372 19.49 17.78 11.97
CA ILE A 372 18.98 16.96 10.86
C ILE A 372 18.00 15.95 11.44
N VAL A 373 16.76 15.96 10.97
CA VAL A 373 15.73 14.98 11.33
C VAL A 373 15.54 14.07 10.13
N VAL A 374 15.97 12.82 10.24
CA VAL A 374 15.82 11.81 9.19
C VAL A 374 14.72 10.86 9.57
N MET A 375 13.70 10.75 8.74
CA MET A 375 12.63 9.77 8.89
C MET A 375 12.74 8.71 7.80
N ASP A 376 12.41 7.47 8.13
CA ASP A 376 12.29 6.42 7.10
C ASP A 376 11.21 6.79 6.08
N TYR A 377 11.26 6.14 4.91
CA TYR A 377 10.40 6.49 3.79
C TYR A 377 8.91 6.46 4.16
N ALA A 378 8.30 7.63 4.22
CA ALA A 378 6.85 7.77 4.20
C ALA A 378 6.38 7.99 2.75
N PHE A 379 5.28 7.35 2.34
CA PHE A 379 4.69 7.50 1.00
C PHE A 379 3.18 7.77 1.06
N GLY A 380 2.65 8.40 0.01
CA GLY A 380 1.21 8.61 -0.14
C GLY A 380 0.61 9.47 0.99
N GLU A 381 -0.61 9.12 1.42
CA GLU A 381 -1.32 9.85 2.48
C GLU A 381 -0.55 9.81 3.80
N GLN A 382 0.16 8.73 4.10
CA GLN A 382 0.91 8.62 5.35
C GLN A 382 2.01 9.68 5.43
N ALA A 383 2.68 9.98 4.31
CA ALA A 383 3.68 11.05 4.26
C ALA A 383 3.06 12.43 4.46
N TYR A 384 1.85 12.63 3.92
CA TYR A 384 1.10 13.86 4.12
C TYR A 384 0.69 14.01 5.60
N GLU A 385 0.07 12.98 6.18
CA GLU A 385 -0.37 12.95 7.58
C GLU A 385 0.80 13.20 8.54
N THR A 386 1.88 12.43 8.43
CA THR A 386 3.02 12.58 9.36
C THR A 386 3.71 13.93 9.22
N MET A 387 3.85 14.45 7.99
CA MET A 387 4.44 15.78 7.79
C MET A 387 3.52 16.89 8.31
N ASP A 388 2.21 16.80 8.08
CA ASP A 388 1.23 17.76 8.59
C ASP A 388 1.29 17.81 10.12
N GLU A 389 1.27 16.65 10.79
CA GLU A 389 1.38 16.58 12.24
C GLU A 389 2.73 17.07 12.76
N LEU A 390 3.85 16.73 12.10
CA LEU A 390 5.19 17.16 12.52
C LEU A 390 5.38 18.67 12.43
N LEU A 391 4.79 19.32 11.41
CA LEU A 391 4.91 20.76 11.20
C LEU A 391 3.98 21.59 12.09
N LYS A 392 3.01 20.97 12.77
CA LYS A 392 2.20 21.66 13.78
C LYS A 392 3.06 22.11 14.97
N PRO A 393 2.72 23.23 15.63
CA PRO A 393 3.44 23.69 16.81
C PRO A 393 3.47 22.64 17.91
N TYR A 394 4.58 22.53 18.62
CA TYR A 394 4.68 21.69 19.80
C TYR A 394 4.05 22.42 21.00
N LYS A 395 3.14 21.76 21.71
CA LYS A 395 2.57 22.28 22.95
C LYS A 395 3.18 21.48 24.11
N SER A 396 4.14 22.09 24.81
CA SER A 396 4.55 21.59 26.13
C SER A 396 3.43 21.86 27.14
N ASN A 397 3.50 21.23 28.32
CA ASN A 397 2.52 21.36 29.42
C ASN A 397 2.19 22.82 29.85
N ASP A 398 2.96 23.81 29.41
CA ASP A 398 2.83 25.24 29.76
C ASP A 398 1.98 26.06 28.77
N ASP A 399 1.11 25.44 27.96
CA ASP A 399 0.15 26.08 27.02
C ASP A 399 0.73 27.01 25.93
N THR A 400 2.04 27.31 25.94
CA THR A 400 2.69 28.07 24.87
C THR A 400 3.05 27.19 23.69
N ALA A 401 2.54 27.55 22.51
CA ALA A 401 2.88 26.91 21.24
C ALA A 401 4.33 27.23 20.84
N ILE A 402 5.15 26.20 20.68
CA ILE A 402 6.54 26.29 20.23
C ILE A 402 6.61 25.85 18.77
N TYR A 403 6.93 26.79 17.88
CA TYR A 403 7.14 26.50 16.46
C TYR A 403 8.53 25.89 16.22
N LEU A 404 8.58 24.85 15.39
CA LEU A 404 9.84 24.28 14.93
C LEU A 404 10.48 25.23 13.92
N ASN A 405 11.78 25.51 14.06
CA ASN A 405 12.52 26.32 13.09
C ASN A 405 12.93 25.48 11.85
N VAL A 406 11.95 25.05 11.06
CA VAL A 406 12.18 24.22 9.88
C VAL A 406 12.77 25.05 8.75
N SER A 407 14.01 24.73 8.36
CA SER A 407 14.76 25.43 7.32
C SER A 407 14.69 24.74 5.95
N SER A 408 14.55 23.41 5.89
CA SER A 408 14.29 22.70 4.63
C SER A 408 13.64 21.34 4.84
N ILE A 409 12.99 20.85 3.78
CA ILE A 409 12.43 19.50 3.70
C ILE A 409 12.93 18.85 2.41
N SER A 410 13.56 17.68 2.53
CA SER A 410 14.12 16.91 1.42
C SER A 410 13.50 15.53 1.39
N ILE A 411 12.90 15.14 0.28
CA ILE A 411 12.24 13.83 0.12
C ILE A 411 12.99 13.03 -0.93
N MET A 412 13.54 11.88 -0.53
CA MET A 412 14.08 10.88 -1.45
C MET A 412 13.06 9.78 -1.62
N GLY A 413 12.83 9.34 -2.85
CA GLY A 413 11.94 8.22 -3.17
C GLY A 413 12.72 6.98 -3.62
N LYS A 414 12.15 5.79 -3.41
CA LYS A 414 12.54 4.60 -4.18
C LYS A 414 11.64 4.55 -5.41
N ALA A 415 12.23 4.55 -6.60
CA ALA A 415 11.50 4.17 -7.81
C ALA A 415 11.28 2.65 -7.75
N GLY A 416 10.05 2.22 -7.47
CA GLY A 416 9.66 0.81 -7.62
C GLY A 416 9.61 0.47 -9.10
N ILE A 417 10.45 -0.46 -9.55
CA ILE A 417 10.49 -0.95 -10.93
C ILE A 417 9.72 -2.26 -11.07
N LEU A 418 9.01 -2.44 -12.18
CA LEU A 418 8.48 -3.74 -12.61
C LEU A 418 9.56 -4.58 -13.34
N THR A 419 10.55 -3.91 -13.92
CA THR A 419 11.67 -4.51 -14.65
C THR A 419 12.95 -3.70 -14.45
N GLY A 420 14.05 -4.37 -14.11
CA GLY A 420 15.38 -3.76 -13.96
C GLY A 420 16.18 -4.36 -12.80
N GLY A 421 17.50 -4.27 -12.88
CA GLY A 421 18.43 -4.63 -11.82
C GLY A 421 18.71 -3.48 -10.85
N LYS A 422 19.34 -3.80 -9.71
CA LYS A 422 19.86 -2.77 -8.81
C LYS A 422 20.95 -1.97 -9.54
N GLY A 423 20.71 -0.68 -9.77
CA GLY A 423 21.65 0.21 -10.47
C GLY A 423 21.14 0.75 -11.81
N ASP A 424 19.99 0.25 -12.29
CA ASP A 424 19.38 0.75 -13.51
C ASP A 424 18.84 2.18 -13.31
N ILE A 425 19.05 3.03 -14.32
CA ILE A 425 18.58 4.41 -14.36
C ILE A 425 17.48 4.50 -15.42
N MET A 426 16.29 4.93 -15.03
CA MET A 426 15.24 5.22 -16.00
C MET A 426 15.45 6.59 -16.63
N ILE A 427 15.52 6.61 -17.95
CA ILE A 427 15.45 7.83 -18.75
C ILE A 427 14.04 7.88 -19.36
N PRO A 428 13.22 8.89 -19.04
CA PRO A 428 11.92 9.03 -19.67
C PRO A 428 12.10 9.23 -21.17
N SER A 429 11.41 8.44 -21.99
CA SER A 429 11.42 8.59 -23.46
C SER A 429 10.48 9.68 -23.97
N SER A 430 9.69 10.29 -23.07
CA SER A 430 8.76 11.39 -23.36
C SER A 430 8.26 12.05 -22.08
#